data_AF-A0A353M2F6-F1
#
_entry.id   AF-A0A353M2F6-F1
#
_cell.length_a   1.000
_cell.length_b   1.000
_cell.length_c   1.000
_cell.angle_alpha   90.00
_cell.angle_beta   90.00
_cell.angle_gamma   90.00
#
_symmetry.space_group_name_H-M   'P 1'
#
loop_
_entity.id
_entity.type
_entity.pdbx_description
1 polymer ?
#
loop_
_entity_poly.entity_id
_entity_poly.type
_entity_poly.pdbx_seq_one_letter_code
_entity_poly.pdbx_strand_id
1 'polypeptide(L)'
;TECFYIYRQIMDGRAQTGLVSCTSIDDYQNNVIKKHEFTRPDKEQDRIDHIKALQAQTGPIFQTYRDSPEITRLINEWIDDHQAVYAFTANDVEHICWVVDCPRTIRTLVELFAGVDHLYIADGHHRSAAATRVGMDMRKGNPDPEAEFNYFLSVLFPASDLKIWPYNRVVADLNDFSEEAFLKRVEENFILEKAPISPYEPEERKLFGMYVGDQWYKLTPQPEVVQVDDIVKGLDVAVLQDHLLAPILNIKNPRRDERIHFVGGIRGLKELERRV
;
A
#
# COMPACT_ATOMS: atom_id res chain seq x y z
N THR A 1 29.31 10.62 9.39
CA THR A 1 29.50 9.20 9.70
C THR A 1 28.31 8.44 9.15
N GLU A 2 28.52 7.24 8.63
CA GLU A 2 27.42 6.37 8.21
C GLU A 2 26.47 6.12 9.39
N CYS A 3 25.18 6.24 9.14
CA CYS A 3 24.15 6.00 10.14
C CYS A 3 22.88 5.49 9.45
N PHE A 4 22.08 4.75 10.21
CA PHE A 4 20.67 4.56 9.91
C PHE A 4 19.83 5.42 10.85
N TYR A 5 18.54 5.49 10.57
CA TYR A 5 17.58 6.02 11.54
C TYR A 5 16.52 4.97 11.79
N ILE A 6 15.95 4.98 12.99
CA ILE A 6 14.69 4.28 13.25
C ILE A 6 13.60 5.34 13.25
N TYR A 7 12.50 5.06 12.57
CA TYR A 7 11.35 5.92 12.49
C TYR A 7 10.11 5.17 12.98
N ARG A 8 9.41 5.76 13.94
CA ARG A 8 8.13 5.27 14.45
C ARG A 8 7.04 6.29 14.16
N GLN A 9 5.93 5.81 13.64
CA GLN A 9 4.66 6.55 13.58
C GLN A 9 3.60 5.88 14.45
N ILE A 10 2.83 6.65 15.20
CA ILE A 10 1.72 6.15 16.01
C ILE A 10 0.44 6.87 15.58
N MET A 11 -0.53 6.11 15.08
CA MET A 11 -1.84 6.61 14.64
C MET A 11 -2.92 5.72 15.25
N ASP A 12 -3.92 6.33 15.89
CA ASP A 12 -5.01 5.62 16.59
C ASP A 12 -4.50 4.54 17.57
N GLY A 13 -3.41 4.84 18.30
CA GLY A 13 -2.77 3.93 19.25
C GLY A 13 -2.00 2.76 18.61
N ARG A 14 -1.95 2.65 17.28
CA ARG A 14 -1.15 1.65 16.58
C ARG A 14 0.20 2.25 16.17
N ALA A 15 1.28 1.66 16.68
CA ALA A 15 2.63 1.98 16.26
C ALA A 15 3.03 1.21 14.98
N GLN A 16 3.82 1.86 14.13
CA GLN A 16 4.58 1.25 13.05
C GLN A 16 6.03 1.74 13.17
N THR A 17 6.98 0.83 13.33
CA THR A 17 8.39 1.13 13.54
C THR A 17 9.22 0.53 12.40
N GLY A 18 9.98 1.36 11.71
CA GLY A 18 10.78 0.93 10.57
C GLY A 18 12.19 1.50 10.58
N LEU A 19 13.09 0.82 9.86
CA LEU A 19 14.45 1.30 9.65
C LEU A 19 14.48 2.23 8.43
N VAL A 20 14.91 3.46 8.63
CA VAL A 20 15.23 4.40 7.56
C VAL A 20 16.63 4.07 7.02
N SER A 21 16.69 3.75 5.74
CA SER A 21 17.91 3.34 5.05
C SER A 21 17.89 3.77 3.59
N CYS A 22 19.00 3.52 2.89
CA CYS A 22 19.11 3.68 1.45
C CYS A 22 19.09 2.30 0.79
N THR A 23 18.11 2.03 -0.07
CA THR A 23 17.98 0.76 -0.81
C THR A 23 18.48 0.92 -2.24
N SER A 24 19.10 -0.13 -2.78
CA SER A 24 19.78 -0.09 -4.09
C SER A 24 18.82 0.01 -5.28
N ILE A 25 19.19 0.79 -6.29
CA ILE A 25 18.50 0.77 -7.59
C ILE A 25 18.69 -0.57 -8.31
N ASP A 26 19.78 -1.28 -8.05
CA ASP A 26 20.04 -2.60 -8.64
C ASP A 26 19.07 -3.64 -8.06
N ASP A 27 18.76 -3.58 -6.77
CA ASP A 27 17.75 -4.44 -6.15
C ASP A 27 16.36 -4.20 -6.75
N TYR A 28 16.05 -2.95 -7.12
CA TYR A 28 14.83 -2.59 -7.83
C TYR A 28 14.79 -3.12 -9.27
N GLN A 29 15.92 -3.06 -9.98
CA GLN A 29 16.06 -3.57 -11.34
C GLN A 29 16.02 -5.11 -11.38
N ASN A 30 16.66 -5.76 -10.41
CA ASN A 30 16.79 -7.21 -10.32
C ASN A 30 15.57 -7.89 -9.64
N ASN A 31 14.50 -7.14 -9.36
CA ASN A 31 13.28 -7.62 -8.71
C ASN A 31 13.52 -8.27 -7.33
N VAL A 32 14.56 -7.82 -6.60
CA VAL A 32 14.70 -8.07 -5.16
C VAL A 32 13.69 -7.20 -4.41
N ILE A 33 13.54 -5.93 -4.85
CA ILE A 33 12.43 -5.05 -4.45
C ILE A 33 11.23 -5.33 -5.37
N LYS A 34 10.17 -5.92 -4.80
CA LYS A 34 8.95 -6.32 -5.50
C LYS A 34 8.00 -5.15 -5.71
N LYS A 35 7.51 -5.05 -6.94
CA LYS A 35 6.51 -4.09 -7.40
C LYS A 35 5.15 -4.78 -7.52
N HIS A 36 4.07 -4.07 -7.21
CA HIS A 36 2.70 -4.57 -7.33
C HIS A 36 1.76 -3.62 -8.10
N GLU A 37 2.28 -2.49 -8.59
CA GLU A 37 1.57 -1.53 -9.45
C GLU A 37 2.48 -1.12 -10.61
N PHE A 38 1.88 -0.82 -11.76
CA PHE A 38 2.55 -0.13 -12.86
C PHE A 38 2.59 1.38 -12.61
N THR A 39 3.71 2.02 -12.92
CA THR A 39 3.82 3.48 -12.88
C THR A 39 3.11 4.11 -14.09
N ARG A 40 2.68 5.37 -13.92
CA ARG A 40 2.15 6.20 -14.99
C ARG A 40 3.25 7.15 -15.50
N PRO A 41 3.49 7.23 -16.83
CA PRO A 41 4.61 8.00 -17.39
C PRO A 41 4.60 9.49 -17.03
N ASP A 42 3.44 10.13 -16.99
CA ASP A 42 3.26 11.54 -16.64
C ASP A 42 3.70 11.80 -15.18
N LYS A 43 3.27 10.95 -14.26
CA LYS A 43 3.64 11.01 -12.85
C LYS A 43 5.10 10.70 -12.62
N GLU A 44 5.69 9.79 -13.40
CA GLU A 44 7.11 9.47 -13.30
C GLU A 44 7.99 10.63 -13.79
N GLN A 45 7.62 11.27 -14.90
CA GLN A 45 8.38 12.40 -15.46
C GLN A 45 8.46 13.58 -14.47
N ASP A 46 7.34 13.96 -13.87
CA ASP A 46 7.28 15.00 -12.83
C ASP A 46 8.26 14.71 -11.68
N ARG A 47 8.32 13.46 -11.22
CA ARG A 47 9.23 13.06 -10.14
C ARG A 47 10.69 13.11 -10.54
N ILE A 48 11.00 12.78 -11.79
CA ILE A 48 12.38 12.84 -12.30
C ILE A 48 12.86 14.27 -12.38
N ASP A 49 12.03 15.17 -12.91
CA ASP A 49 12.36 16.59 -13.00
C ASP A 49 12.55 17.18 -11.60
N HIS A 50 11.71 16.77 -10.63
CA HIS A 50 11.83 17.17 -9.24
C HIS A 50 13.15 16.69 -8.60
N ILE A 51 13.52 15.41 -8.76
CA ILE A 51 14.79 14.87 -8.22
C ILE A 51 15.99 15.58 -8.87
N LYS A 52 15.97 15.79 -10.19
CA LYS A 52 17.05 16.48 -10.91
C LYS A 52 17.19 17.94 -10.48
N ALA A 53 16.07 18.64 -10.26
CA ALA A 53 16.07 20.04 -9.84
C ALA A 53 16.58 20.23 -8.42
N LEU A 54 16.19 19.35 -7.48
CA LEU A 54 16.61 19.46 -6.08
C LEU A 54 17.94 18.78 -5.78
N GLN A 55 18.39 17.88 -6.66
CA GLN A 55 19.49 16.95 -6.40
C GLN A 55 19.28 16.16 -5.10
N ALA A 56 18.02 15.88 -4.77
CA ALA A 56 17.62 15.21 -3.54
C ALA A 56 16.33 14.42 -3.73
N GLN A 57 16.16 13.39 -2.90
CA GLN A 57 14.91 12.63 -2.81
C GLN A 57 14.14 13.11 -1.57
N THR A 58 12.97 13.68 -1.77
CA THR A 58 12.25 14.41 -0.70
C THR A 58 11.19 13.59 0.03
N GLY A 59 11.07 12.29 -0.25
CA GLY A 59 10.06 11.46 0.36
C GLY A 59 10.48 10.00 0.38
N PRO A 60 10.66 9.40 1.58
CA PRO A 60 11.12 8.03 1.69
C PRO A 60 10.08 7.05 1.12
N ILE A 61 10.55 6.01 0.46
CA ILE A 61 9.70 4.95 -0.08
C ILE A 61 9.30 4.03 1.07
N PHE A 62 8.00 3.77 1.19
CA PHE A 62 7.48 2.83 2.17
C PHE A 62 7.70 1.43 1.61
N GLN A 63 8.63 0.68 2.20
CA GLN A 63 8.81 -0.73 1.90
C GLN A 63 8.48 -1.60 3.10
N THR A 64 8.09 -2.83 2.82
CA THR A 64 7.87 -3.85 3.84
C THR A 64 8.68 -5.12 3.55
N TYR A 65 8.93 -5.89 4.60
CA TYR A 65 9.62 -7.17 4.54
C TYR A 65 8.95 -8.17 5.49
N ARG A 66 9.20 -9.47 5.26
CA ARG A 66 8.71 -10.51 6.18
C ARG A 66 9.35 -10.30 7.55
N ASP A 67 8.57 -10.46 8.60
CA ASP A 67 9.03 -10.29 9.97
C ASP A 67 10.29 -11.12 10.27
N SER A 68 11.30 -10.48 10.85
CA SER A 68 12.49 -11.12 11.41
C SER A 68 12.54 -10.80 12.90
N PRO A 69 12.42 -11.81 13.79
CA PRO A 69 12.54 -11.61 15.23
C PRO A 69 13.86 -10.94 15.64
N GLU A 70 14.95 -11.24 14.95
CA GLU A 70 16.28 -10.69 15.21
C GLU A 70 16.36 -9.20 14.88
N ILE A 71 15.82 -8.78 13.73
CA ILE A 71 15.76 -7.36 13.35
C ILE A 71 14.87 -6.59 14.34
N THR A 72 13.67 -7.12 14.62
CA THR A 72 12.74 -6.51 15.57
C THR A 72 13.37 -6.36 16.96
N ARG A 73 14.05 -7.39 17.46
CA ARG A 73 14.75 -7.34 18.74
C ARG A 73 15.83 -6.26 18.75
N LEU A 74 16.68 -6.20 17.72
CA LEU A 74 17.77 -5.22 17.65
C LEU A 74 17.27 -3.78 17.57
N ILE A 75 16.19 -3.53 16.81
CA ILE A 75 15.53 -2.23 16.73
C ILE A 75 14.96 -1.83 18.10
N ASN A 76 14.27 -2.74 18.79
CA ASN A 76 13.68 -2.44 20.10
C ASN A 76 14.74 -2.22 21.17
N GLU A 77 15.79 -3.05 21.22
CA GLU A 77 16.94 -2.86 22.12
C GLU A 77 17.57 -1.46 21.91
N TRP A 78 17.72 -1.03 20.65
CA TRP A 78 18.23 0.31 20.37
C TRP A 78 17.31 1.42 20.90
N ILE A 79 16.00 1.29 20.68
CA ILE A 79 14.99 2.26 21.12
C ILE A 79 14.96 2.37 22.66
N ASP A 80 15.06 1.24 23.36
CA ASP A 80 15.01 1.20 24.82
C ASP A 80 16.26 1.85 25.45
N ASP A 81 17.43 1.70 24.81
CA ASP A 81 18.70 2.21 25.31
C ASP A 81 19.02 3.66 24.88
N HIS A 82 18.29 4.23 23.91
CA HIS A 82 18.61 5.53 23.32
C HIS A 82 17.43 6.51 23.35
N GLN A 83 17.75 7.79 23.60
CA GLN A 83 16.79 8.88 23.49
C GLN A 83 16.49 9.20 22.02
N ALA A 84 15.22 9.48 21.73
CA ALA A 84 14.82 9.95 20.41
C ALA A 84 15.41 11.34 20.13
N VAL A 85 15.89 11.56 18.90
CA VAL A 85 16.38 12.87 18.44
C VAL A 85 15.24 13.78 17.98
N TYR A 86 14.11 13.19 17.59
CA TYR A 86 12.87 13.89 17.27
C TYR A 86 11.68 13.15 17.89
N ALA A 87 10.76 13.91 18.48
CA ALA A 87 9.47 13.43 18.96
C ALA A 87 8.45 14.57 18.85
N PHE A 88 7.50 14.46 17.92
CA PHE A 88 6.49 15.48 17.68
C PHE A 88 5.20 14.89 17.12
N THR A 89 4.11 15.64 17.22
CA THR A 89 2.81 15.26 16.65
C THR A 89 2.48 16.16 15.47
N ALA A 90 2.05 15.58 14.35
CA ALA A 90 1.57 16.30 13.19
C ALA A 90 0.43 15.51 12.52
N ASN A 91 -0.64 16.19 12.12
CA ASN A 91 -1.81 15.56 11.49
C ASN A 91 -2.39 14.38 12.29
N ASP A 92 -2.48 14.52 13.61
CA ASP A 92 -2.95 13.48 14.54
C ASP A 92 -2.13 12.18 14.53
N VAL A 93 -0.87 12.25 14.06
CA VAL A 93 0.11 11.17 14.08
C VAL A 93 1.31 11.59 14.93
N GLU A 94 1.72 10.74 15.85
CA GLU A 94 2.98 10.91 16.58
C GLU A 94 4.13 10.36 15.76
N HIS A 95 5.20 11.16 15.64
CA HIS A 95 6.40 10.85 14.87
C HIS A 95 7.60 10.84 15.82
N ILE A 96 8.35 9.74 15.83
CA ILE A 96 9.51 9.56 16.70
C ILE A 96 10.68 9.01 15.89
N CYS A 97 11.87 9.57 16.10
CA CYS A 97 13.05 9.19 15.35
C CYS A 97 14.28 9.02 16.26
N TRP A 98 15.04 7.95 16.01
CA TRP A 98 16.31 7.66 16.67
C TRP A 98 17.42 7.59 15.62
N VAL A 99 18.61 8.07 15.97
CA VAL A 99 19.82 7.86 15.15
C VAL A 99 20.44 6.53 15.55
N VAL A 100 20.84 5.73 14.57
CA VAL A 100 21.67 4.52 14.76
C VAL A 100 23.05 4.79 14.19
N ASP A 101 23.99 5.17 15.06
CA ASP A 101 25.36 5.58 14.71
C ASP A 101 26.44 4.65 15.30
N CYS A 102 26.05 3.58 15.99
CA CYS A 102 26.98 2.57 16.49
C CYS A 102 27.45 1.64 15.35
N PRO A 103 28.77 1.58 15.03
CA PRO A 103 29.27 0.77 13.92
C PRO A 103 28.98 -0.73 14.05
N ARG A 104 28.90 -1.24 15.29
CA ARG A 104 28.56 -2.66 15.52
C ARG A 104 27.10 -2.93 15.18
N THR A 105 26.18 -2.09 15.66
CA THR A 105 24.74 -2.22 15.39
C THR A 105 24.45 -2.07 13.90
N ILE A 106 25.08 -1.09 13.23
CA ILE A 106 24.95 -0.88 11.79
C ILE A 106 25.36 -2.14 11.02
N ARG A 107 26.53 -2.73 11.32
CA ARG A 107 26.98 -3.97 10.66
C ARG A 107 26.01 -5.12 10.86
N THR A 108 25.51 -5.31 12.09
CA THR A 108 24.53 -6.37 12.37
C THR A 108 23.22 -6.14 11.62
N LEU A 109 22.72 -4.89 11.54
CA LEU A 109 21.53 -4.58 10.73
C LEU A 109 21.78 -4.91 9.25
N VAL A 110 22.93 -4.52 8.69
CA VAL A 110 23.30 -4.83 7.30
C VAL A 110 23.31 -6.35 7.06
N GLU A 111 23.94 -7.12 7.95
CA GLU A 111 23.99 -8.59 7.87
C GLU A 111 22.60 -9.22 7.94
N LEU A 112 21.75 -8.75 8.86
CA LEU A 112 20.38 -9.25 8.99
C LEU A 112 19.52 -8.92 7.76
N PHE A 113 19.61 -7.69 7.25
CA PHE A 113 18.88 -7.29 6.05
C PHE A 113 19.41 -7.95 4.77
N ALA A 114 20.70 -8.33 4.71
CA ALA A 114 21.23 -9.16 3.63
C ALA A 114 20.60 -10.57 3.60
N GLY A 115 20.06 -11.05 4.72
CA GLY A 115 19.28 -12.29 4.81
C GLY A 115 17.78 -12.14 4.47
N VAL A 116 17.31 -10.92 4.17
CA VAL A 116 15.92 -10.69 3.75
C VAL A 116 15.81 -10.88 2.25
N ASP A 117 15.12 -11.94 1.82
CA ASP A 117 15.00 -12.30 0.40
C ASP A 117 14.44 -11.16 -0.46
N HIS A 118 13.38 -10.51 0.02
CA HIS A 118 12.59 -9.56 -0.74
C HIS A 118 12.08 -8.42 0.13
N LEU A 119 12.15 -7.21 -0.43
CA LEU A 119 11.41 -6.06 0.01
C LEU A 119 10.21 -5.85 -0.90
N TYR A 120 9.13 -5.27 -0.38
CA TYR A 120 7.90 -5.02 -1.14
C TYR A 120 7.57 -3.54 -1.02
N ILE A 121 7.41 -2.85 -2.15
CA ILE A 121 6.96 -1.46 -2.14
C ILE A 121 5.52 -1.44 -1.65
N ALA A 122 5.25 -0.82 -0.51
CA ALA A 122 3.90 -0.57 0.00
C ALA A 122 3.36 0.76 -0.51
N ASP A 123 4.21 1.80 -0.57
CA ASP A 123 3.92 3.07 -1.23
C ASP A 123 5.20 3.67 -1.83
N GLY A 124 5.06 4.29 -3.01
CA GLY A 124 6.15 5.01 -3.65
C GLY A 124 6.67 4.41 -4.96
N HIS A 125 5.91 3.59 -5.69
CA HIS A 125 6.34 2.97 -6.97
C HIS A 125 6.86 3.99 -7.98
N HIS A 126 6.17 5.13 -8.11
CA HIS A 126 6.59 6.22 -8.99
C HIS A 126 7.90 6.86 -8.53
N ARG A 127 8.13 6.94 -7.20
CA ARG A 127 9.36 7.48 -6.61
C ARG A 127 10.53 6.52 -6.84
N SER A 128 10.32 5.22 -6.64
CA SER A 128 11.33 4.19 -6.92
C SER A 128 11.72 4.15 -8.39
N ALA A 129 10.74 4.20 -9.30
CA ALA A 129 10.98 4.24 -10.74
C ALA A 129 11.75 5.50 -11.17
N ALA A 130 11.32 6.67 -10.68
CA ALA A 130 11.99 7.93 -10.96
C ALA A 130 13.44 7.96 -10.44
N ALA A 131 13.66 7.54 -9.20
CA ALA A 131 14.99 7.46 -8.61
C ALA A 131 15.90 6.51 -9.40
N THR A 132 15.38 5.34 -9.79
CA THR A 132 16.11 4.38 -10.63
C THR A 132 16.48 5.00 -11.98
N ARG A 133 15.55 5.71 -12.65
CA ARG A 133 15.83 6.32 -13.95
C ARG A 133 16.87 7.44 -13.84
N VAL A 134 16.80 8.27 -12.80
CA VAL A 134 17.80 9.30 -12.51
C VAL A 134 19.16 8.67 -12.23
N GLY A 135 19.24 7.64 -11.38
CA GLY A 135 20.48 6.94 -11.06
C GLY A 135 21.13 6.33 -12.30
N MET A 136 20.35 5.66 -13.15
CA MET A 136 20.84 5.09 -14.42
C MET A 136 21.32 6.16 -15.41
N ASP A 137 20.69 7.33 -15.44
CA ASP A 137 21.19 8.46 -16.23
C ASP A 137 22.51 9.01 -15.68
N MET A 138 22.63 9.15 -14.35
CA MET A 138 23.84 9.65 -13.69
C MET A 138 25.02 8.68 -13.85
N ARG A 139 24.77 7.36 -13.83
CA ARG A 139 25.77 6.31 -14.11
C ARG A 139 26.51 6.50 -15.45
N LYS A 140 25.85 7.07 -16.46
CA LYS A 140 26.47 7.34 -17.78
C LYS A 140 27.62 8.35 -17.69
N GLY A 141 27.55 9.27 -16.73
CA GLY A 141 28.57 10.29 -16.49
C GLY A 141 29.50 9.98 -15.30
N ASN A 142 29.11 9.07 -14.41
CA ASN A 142 29.90 8.63 -13.27
C ASN A 142 29.66 7.13 -13.00
N PRO A 143 30.59 6.23 -13.34
CA PRO A 143 30.43 4.80 -13.14
C PRO A 143 30.81 4.30 -11.72
N ASP A 144 30.97 5.20 -10.74
CA ASP A 144 31.26 4.82 -9.35
C ASP A 144 30.14 3.97 -8.75
N PRO A 145 30.42 2.71 -8.31
CA PRO A 145 29.42 1.83 -7.72
C PRO A 145 28.90 2.32 -6.36
N GLU A 146 29.66 3.13 -5.64
CA GLU A 146 29.29 3.62 -4.30
C GLU A 146 28.61 4.99 -4.33
N ALA A 147 28.39 5.56 -5.53
CA ALA A 147 27.78 6.88 -5.65
C ALA A 147 26.34 6.90 -5.12
N GLU A 148 25.96 7.99 -4.44
CA GLU A 148 24.67 8.14 -3.76
C GLU A 148 23.45 7.93 -4.67
N PHE A 149 23.57 8.26 -5.97
CA PHE A 149 22.51 8.06 -6.96
C PHE A 149 22.22 6.59 -7.29
N ASN A 150 23.05 5.66 -6.80
CA ASN A 150 22.79 4.21 -6.88
C ASN A 150 21.79 3.72 -5.84
N TYR A 151 21.30 4.61 -4.98
CA TYR A 151 20.37 4.27 -3.91
C TYR A 151 19.20 5.24 -3.83
N PHE A 152 18.17 4.83 -3.11
CA PHE A 152 17.09 5.72 -2.72
C PHE A 152 16.62 5.53 -1.29
N LEU A 153 16.16 6.63 -0.69
CA LEU A 153 15.69 6.68 0.69
C LEU A 153 14.42 5.85 0.85
N SER A 154 14.46 4.94 1.81
CA SER A 154 13.38 4.01 2.13
C SER A 154 13.16 3.98 3.64
N VAL A 155 11.93 3.65 4.04
CA VAL A 155 11.66 3.15 5.39
C VAL A 155 11.16 1.71 5.28
N LEU A 156 11.87 0.80 5.96
CA LEU A 156 11.63 -0.63 5.95
C LEU A 156 10.82 -1.01 7.18
N PHE A 157 9.54 -1.34 7.00
CA PHE A 157 8.65 -1.76 8.09
C PHE A 157 8.40 -3.29 8.05
N PRO A 158 8.38 -3.97 9.21
CA PRO A 158 8.01 -5.37 9.25
C PRO A 158 6.54 -5.55 8.81
N ALA A 159 6.22 -6.68 8.17
CA ALA A 159 4.87 -6.91 7.64
C ALA A 159 3.79 -6.89 8.73
N SER A 160 4.09 -7.33 9.96
CA SER A 160 3.16 -7.27 11.09
C SER A 160 2.75 -5.85 11.51
N ASP A 161 3.56 -4.84 11.20
CA ASP A 161 3.26 -3.43 11.47
C ASP A 161 2.32 -2.84 10.40
N LEU A 162 2.17 -3.47 9.24
CA LEU A 162 1.26 -2.98 8.20
C LEU A 162 -0.21 -3.09 8.61
N LYS A 163 -0.98 -2.05 8.25
CA LYS A 163 -2.43 -2.08 8.26
C LYS A 163 -2.92 -1.78 6.86
N ILE A 164 -3.54 -2.78 6.22
CA ILE A 164 -4.12 -2.64 4.88
C ILE A 164 -5.59 -2.25 5.07
N TRP A 165 -5.94 -1.07 4.58
CA TRP A 165 -7.31 -0.57 4.60
C TRP A 165 -8.07 -0.99 3.35
N PRO A 166 -9.40 -1.15 3.42
CA PRO A 166 -10.20 -1.37 2.22
C PRO A 166 -10.15 -0.15 1.31
N TYR A 167 -10.33 -0.38 0.01
CA TYR A 167 -10.45 0.68 -0.98
C TYR A 167 -11.83 0.57 -1.64
N ASN A 168 -12.82 1.23 -1.04
CA ASN A 168 -14.23 1.06 -1.37
C ASN A 168 -14.57 1.70 -2.72
N ARG A 169 -15.61 1.17 -3.38
CA ARG A 169 -16.07 1.62 -4.70
C ARG A 169 -17.43 2.26 -4.55
N VAL A 170 -17.58 3.48 -5.06
CA VAL A 170 -18.86 4.20 -5.14
C VAL A 170 -19.18 4.36 -6.61
N VAL A 171 -20.35 3.86 -7.03
CA VAL A 171 -20.80 3.95 -8.41
C VAL A 171 -21.96 4.94 -8.47
N ALA A 172 -21.90 5.88 -9.42
CA ALA A 172 -22.81 7.01 -9.53
C ALA A 172 -24.25 6.64 -9.95
N ASP A 173 -24.43 5.50 -10.62
CA ASP A 173 -25.72 5.01 -11.09
C ASP A 173 -25.80 3.48 -11.10
N LEU A 174 -27.01 2.98 -11.29
CA LEU A 174 -27.29 1.55 -11.42
C LEU A 174 -27.34 1.10 -12.88
N ASN A 175 -26.66 1.80 -13.81
CA ASN A 175 -26.65 1.47 -15.24
C ASN A 175 -28.06 1.33 -15.84
N ASP A 176 -28.90 2.35 -15.60
CA ASP A 176 -30.31 2.45 -16.01
C ASP A 176 -31.27 1.41 -15.39
N PHE A 177 -30.80 0.55 -14.48
CA PHE A 177 -31.67 -0.34 -13.73
C PHE A 177 -32.45 0.41 -12.64
N SER A 178 -33.70 -0.01 -12.42
CA SER A 178 -34.35 0.25 -11.14
C SER A 178 -33.63 -0.52 -10.03
N GLU A 179 -33.76 -0.06 -8.78
CA GLU A 179 -33.18 -0.76 -7.62
C GLU A 179 -33.61 -2.23 -7.58
N GLU A 180 -34.90 -2.53 -7.77
CA GLU A 180 -35.41 -3.91 -7.79
C GLU A 180 -34.77 -4.76 -8.91
N ALA A 181 -34.62 -4.19 -10.10
CA ALA A 181 -33.99 -4.89 -11.23
C ALA A 181 -32.49 -5.12 -11.00
N PHE A 182 -31.81 -4.14 -10.40
CA PHE A 182 -30.40 -4.25 -10.03
C PHE A 182 -30.17 -5.35 -9.00
N LEU A 183 -30.95 -5.36 -7.91
CA LEU A 183 -30.84 -6.38 -6.85
C LEU A 183 -31.09 -7.79 -7.40
N LYS A 184 -32.11 -7.98 -8.24
CA LYS A 184 -32.39 -9.27 -8.92
C LYS A 184 -31.21 -9.75 -9.76
N ARG A 185 -30.50 -8.82 -10.42
CA ARG A 185 -29.33 -9.15 -11.24
C ARG A 185 -28.12 -9.52 -10.37
N VAL A 186 -27.96 -8.88 -9.21
CA VAL A 186 -26.93 -9.23 -8.22
C VAL A 186 -27.18 -10.63 -7.65
N GLU A 187 -28.44 -10.99 -7.40
CA GLU A 187 -28.84 -12.31 -6.88
C GLU A 187 -28.40 -13.49 -7.77
N GLU A 188 -28.17 -13.27 -9.07
CA GLU A 188 -27.71 -14.31 -9.99
C GLU A 188 -26.30 -14.82 -9.66
N ASN A 189 -25.44 -13.97 -9.10
CA ASN A 189 -24.04 -14.30 -8.78
C ASN A 189 -23.75 -14.29 -7.27
N PHE A 190 -24.61 -13.66 -6.48
CA PHE A 190 -24.42 -13.48 -5.04
C PHE A 190 -25.68 -13.87 -4.28
N ILE A 191 -25.53 -14.55 -3.16
CA ILE A 191 -26.57 -14.61 -2.14
C ILE A 191 -26.66 -13.22 -1.51
N LEU A 192 -27.82 -12.59 -1.65
CA LEU A 192 -28.09 -11.23 -1.18
C LEU A 192 -28.91 -11.28 0.11
N GLU A 193 -28.35 -10.78 1.20
CA GLU A 193 -29.03 -10.70 2.49
C GLU A 193 -29.03 -9.25 2.98
N LYS A 194 -30.09 -8.82 3.69
CA LYS A 194 -30.00 -7.56 4.43
C LYS A 194 -28.89 -7.69 5.46
N ALA A 195 -28.04 -6.68 5.56
CA ALA A 195 -26.93 -6.73 6.50
C ALA A 195 -27.46 -6.79 7.94
N PRO A 196 -26.85 -7.64 8.80
CA PRO A 196 -27.28 -7.77 10.20
C PRO A 196 -26.98 -6.52 11.04
N ILE A 197 -26.05 -5.68 10.57
CA ILE A 197 -25.57 -4.46 11.23
C ILE A 197 -25.42 -3.38 10.16
N SER A 198 -25.68 -2.12 10.53
CA SER A 198 -25.54 -0.95 9.67
C SER A 198 -24.65 0.11 10.35
N PRO A 199 -23.57 0.60 9.70
CA PRO A 199 -23.00 0.14 8.43
C PRO A 199 -22.44 -1.29 8.49
N TYR A 200 -22.33 -1.97 7.35
CA TYR A 200 -21.82 -3.34 7.28
C TYR A 200 -20.38 -3.40 6.76
N GLU A 201 -19.46 -3.88 7.61
CA GLU A 201 -18.09 -4.22 7.24
C GLU A 201 -17.98 -5.73 7.03
N PRO A 202 -17.43 -6.22 5.90
CA PRO A 202 -17.20 -7.64 5.70
C PRO A 202 -16.24 -8.23 6.75
N GLU A 203 -16.65 -9.33 7.39
CA GLU A 203 -15.93 -9.94 8.50
C GLU A 203 -14.88 -10.98 8.03
N GLU A 204 -15.07 -11.51 6.81
CA GLU A 204 -14.25 -12.57 6.25
C GLU A 204 -13.95 -12.31 4.77
N ARG A 205 -12.94 -13.01 4.25
CA ARG A 205 -12.65 -13.02 2.80
C ARG A 205 -13.89 -13.49 2.06
N LYS A 206 -14.07 -13.01 0.82
CA LYS A 206 -15.22 -13.36 -0.03
C LYS A 206 -16.57 -12.87 0.48
N LEU A 207 -16.62 -11.97 1.46
CA LEU A 207 -17.85 -11.25 1.80
C LEU A 207 -17.76 -9.81 1.32
N PHE A 208 -18.89 -9.25 0.92
CA PHE A 208 -18.97 -7.87 0.46
C PHE A 208 -20.12 -7.15 1.16
N GLY A 209 -19.89 -5.88 1.48
CA GLY A 209 -20.93 -4.94 1.89
C GLY A 209 -21.34 -4.10 0.69
N MET A 210 -22.64 -3.99 0.45
CA MET A 210 -23.20 -3.13 -0.58
C MET A 210 -24.24 -2.23 0.05
N TYR A 211 -24.17 -0.93 -0.24
CA TYR A 211 -25.16 0.05 0.19
C TYR A 211 -25.91 0.56 -1.03
N VAL A 212 -27.23 0.42 -1.04
CA VAL A 212 -28.11 0.92 -2.09
C VAL A 212 -29.50 1.17 -1.49
N GLY A 213 -30.19 2.24 -1.90
CA GLY A 213 -31.55 2.52 -1.44
C GLY A 213 -31.69 2.67 0.08
N ASP A 214 -30.75 3.37 0.72
CA ASP A 214 -30.66 3.53 2.18
C ASP A 214 -30.51 2.21 2.99
N GLN A 215 -30.14 1.10 2.32
CA GLN A 215 -30.04 -0.22 2.94
C GLN A 215 -28.65 -0.84 2.69
N TRP A 216 -28.04 -1.34 3.77
CA TRP A 216 -26.88 -2.22 3.67
C TRP A 216 -27.29 -3.66 3.40
N TYR A 217 -26.54 -4.29 2.52
CA TYR A 217 -26.65 -5.69 2.15
C TYR A 217 -25.32 -6.40 2.38
N LYS A 218 -25.41 -7.64 2.85
CA LYS A 218 -24.33 -8.62 2.83
C LYS A 218 -24.45 -9.43 1.56
N LEU A 219 -23.37 -9.47 0.78
CA LEU A 219 -23.27 -10.26 -0.44
C LEU A 219 -22.28 -11.39 -0.21
N THR A 220 -22.73 -12.61 -0.42
CA THR A 220 -21.90 -13.82 -0.42
C THR A 220 -21.87 -14.39 -1.83
N PRO A 221 -20.73 -14.42 -2.55
CA PRO A 221 -20.65 -15.02 -3.88
C PRO A 221 -21.17 -16.45 -3.85
N GLN A 222 -21.94 -16.85 -4.87
CA GLN A 222 -22.33 -18.23 -5.02
C GLN A 222 -21.09 -19.12 -5.25
N PRO A 223 -21.10 -20.41 -4.84
CA PRO A 223 -19.93 -21.28 -4.98
C PRO A 223 -19.36 -21.36 -6.41
N GLU A 224 -20.24 -21.33 -7.41
CA GLU A 224 -19.91 -21.33 -8.85
C GLU A 224 -19.05 -20.12 -9.27
N VAL A 225 -19.19 -18.98 -8.57
CA VAL A 225 -18.47 -17.72 -8.84
C VAL A 225 -17.05 -17.75 -8.27
N VAL A 226 -16.83 -18.49 -7.19
CA VAL A 226 -15.53 -18.53 -6.48
C VAL A 226 -14.61 -19.62 -6.99
N GLN A 227 -15.14 -20.65 -7.68
CA GLN A 227 -14.36 -21.75 -8.24
C GLN A 227 -13.52 -21.30 -9.43
N VAL A 228 -12.38 -20.69 -9.14
CA VAL A 228 -11.36 -20.39 -10.13
C VAL A 228 -10.01 -20.88 -9.62
N ASP A 229 -9.37 -21.79 -10.36
CA ASP A 229 -8.00 -22.26 -10.09
C ASP A 229 -6.95 -21.13 -10.20
N ASP A 230 -7.38 -19.96 -10.69
CA ASP A 230 -6.57 -18.76 -10.85
C ASP A 230 -6.64 -17.90 -9.58
N ILE A 231 -5.51 -17.79 -8.88
CA ILE A 231 -5.33 -17.01 -7.65
C ILE A 231 -5.76 -15.55 -7.84
N VAL A 232 -5.49 -14.95 -9.01
CA VAL A 232 -5.78 -13.53 -9.26
C VAL A 232 -7.28 -13.32 -9.45
N LYS A 233 -7.93 -14.19 -10.22
CA LYS A 233 -9.40 -14.16 -10.39
C LYS A 233 -10.13 -14.52 -9.09
N GLY A 234 -9.49 -15.34 -8.27
CA GLY A 234 -9.93 -15.67 -6.92
C GLY A 234 -9.70 -14.55 -5.89
N LEU A 235 -9.28 -13.33 -6.25
CA LEU A 235 -9.23 -12.20 -5.30
C LEU A 235 -10.60 -11.53 -5.15
N ASP A 236 -10.90 -10.97 -3.98
CA ASP A 236 -12.20 -10.31 -3.71
C ASP A 236 -12.46 -9.16 -4.69
N VAL A 237 -11.42 -8.40 -5.02
CA VAL A 237 -11.50 -7.34 -6.04
C VAL A 237 -11.83 -7.86 -7.43
N ALA A 238 -11.31 -9.04 -7.80
CA ALA A 238 -11.57 -9.64 -9.11
C ALA A 238 -12.98 -10.20 -9.18
N VAL A 239 -13.43 -10.90 -8.13
CA VAL A 239 -14.82 -11.38 -8.01
C VAL A 239 -15.80 -10.21 -8.14
N LEU A 240 -15.59 -9.12 -7.41
CA LEU A 240 -16.43 -7.93 -7.51
C LEU A 240 -16.41 -7.31 -8.91
N GLN A 241 -15.22 -7.24 -9.54
CA GLN A 241 -15.05 -6.68 -10.87
C GLN A 241 -15.77 -7.51 -11.94
N ASP A 242 -15.57 -8.82 -11.92
CA ASP A 242 -15.96 -9.72 -13.01
C ASP A 242 -17.42 -10.16 -12.90
N HIS A 243 -18.02 -10.13 -11.71
CA HIS A 243 -19.38 -10.63 -11.47
C HIS A 243 -20.40 -9.56 -11.08
N LEU A 244 -19.96 -8.33 -10.77
CA LEU A 244 -20.86 -7.22 -10.45
C LEU A 244 -20.55 -5.97 -11.29
N LEU A 245 -19.35 -5.40 -11.14
CA LEU A 245 -19.03 -4.10 -11.75
C LEU A 245 -19.10 -4.15 -13.28
N ALA A 246 -18.41 -5.10 -13.92
CA ALA A 246 -18.41 -5.21 -15.38
C ALA A 246 -19.73 -5.73 -15.98
N PRO A 247 -20.33 -6.85 -15.52
CA PRO A 247 -21.50 -7.41 -16.20
C PRO A 247 -22.83 -6.74 -15.83
N ILE A 248 -22.95 -6.17 -14.63
CA ILE A 248 -24.21 -5.56 -14.16
C ILE A 248 -24.16 -4.04 -14.34
N LEU A 249 -23.12 -3.40 -13.82
CA LEU A 249 -22.99 -1.93 -13.87
C LEU A 249 -22.26 -1.41 -15.13
N ASN A 250 -21.81 -2.32 -16.02
CA ASN A 250 -21.08 -2.00 -17.25
C ASN A 250 -19.76 -1.21 -17.03
N ILE A 251 -19.15 -1.34 -15.85
CA ILE A 251 -17.85 -0.74 -15.51
C ILE A 251 -16.74 -1.71 -15.90
N LYS A 252 -16.35 -1.69 -17.18
CA LYS A 252 -15.33 -2.62 -17.72
C LYS A 252 -13.92 -2.30 -17.29
N ASN A 253 -13.62 -1.01 -17.09
CA ASN A 253 -12.31 -0.55 -16.66
C ASN A 253 -12.46 0.54 -15.58
N PRO A 254 -12.37 0.16 -14.29
CA PRO A 254 -12.50 1.10 -13.18
C PRO A 254 -11.47 2.23 -13.18
N ARG A 255 -10.36 2.11 -13.93
CA ARG A 255 -9.33 3.15 -14.02
C ARG A 255 -9.69 4.28 -14.98
N ARG A 256 -10.70 4.08 -15.83
CA ARG A 256 -11.07 5.01 -16.91
C ARG A 256 -12.55 5.38 -16.93
N ASP A 257 -13.40 4.65 -16.21
CA ASP A 257 -14.84 4.94 -16.13
C ASP A 257 -15.07 6.07 -15.12
N GLU A 258 -15.72 7.15 -15.56
CA GLU A 258 -15.96 8.34 -14.73
C GLU A 258 -17.08 8.13 -13.70
N ARG A 259 -17.90 7.10 -13.86
CA ARG A 259 -19.02 6.78 -12.95
C ARG A 259 -18.58 6.10 -11.66
N ILE A 260 -17.33 5.65 -11.57
CA ILE A 260 -16.80 4.98 -10.39
C ILE A 260 -15.78 5.86 -9.67
N HIS A 261 -15.98 6.00 -8.37
CA HIS A 261 -15.11 6.70 -7.45
C HIS A 261 -14.61 5.75 -6.38
N PHE A 262 -13.47 6.10 -5.79
CA PHE A 262 -12.83 5.27 -4.78
C PHE A 262 -12.73 6.01 -3.45
N VAL A 263 -13.07 5.33 -2.37
CA VAL A 263 -13.04 5.86 -1.01
C VAL A 263 -12.12 4.98 -0.16
N GLY A 264 -11.00 5.56 0.29
CA GLY A 264 -10.09 4.88 1.21
C GLY A 264 -10.76 4.56 2.54
N GLY A 265 -10.53 3.35 3.04
CA GLY A 265 -11.13 2.82 4.27
C GLY A 265 -10.85 3.65 5.52
N ILE A 266 -9.78 4.46 5.51
CA ILE A 266 -9.48 5.43 6.56
C ILE A 266 -10.61 6.44 6.81
N ARG A 267 -11.50 6.67 5.83
CA ARG A 267 -12.68 7.55 5.99
C ARG A 267 -13.88 6.86 6.66
N GLY A 268 -13.82 5.54 6.83
CA GLY A 268 -14.89 4.74 7.40
C GLY A 268 -16.09 4.52 6.47
N LEU A 269 -17.00 3.64 6.87
CA LEU A 269 -18.17 3.25 6.08
C LEU A 269 -19.27 4.33 6.03
N LYS A 270 -19.35 5.21 7.02
CA LYS A 270 -20.30 6.34 7.01
C LYS A 270 -20.04 7.34 5.88
N GLU A 271 -18.78 7.46 5.43
CA GLU A 271 -18.47 8.26 4.25
C GLU A 271 -19.07 7.64 2.98
N LEU A 272 -19.30 6.33 2.93
CA LEU A 272 -19.96 5.68 1.80
C LEU A 272 -21.44 6.04 1.76
N GLU A 273 -22.12 5.99 2.90
CA GLU A 273 -23.53 6.39 3.01
C GLU A 273 -23.73 7.84 2.57
N ARG A 274 -22.82 8.75 2.95
CA ARG A 274 -22.89 10.17 2.59
C ARG A 274 -22.70 10.45 1.08
N ARG A 275 -22.15 9.49 0.33
CA ARG A 275 -21.75 9.66 -1.08
C ARG A 275 -22.79 9.15 -2.08
N VAL A 276 -23.80 8.44 -1.59
CA VAL A 276 -24.89 7.83 -2.38
C VAL A 276 -26.17 8.61 -2.15
#